data_AF-A0A9X1VQD2-F1
#
_entry.id   AF-A0A9X1VQD2-F1
#
_cell.length_a   1.000
_cell.length_b   1.000
_cell.length_c   1.000
_cell.angle_alpha   90.00
_cell.angle_beta   90.00
_cell.angle_gamma   90.00
#
_symmetry.space_group_name_H-M   'P 1'
#
loop_
_entity.id
_entity.type
_entity.pdbx_description
1 polymer ?
#
loop_
_entity_poly.entity_id
_entity_poly.type
_entity_poly.pdbx_seq_one_letter_code
_entity_poly.pdbx_strand_id
1 'polypeptide(L)'
;MKNNFYLDIFSSQEKAIHHCLWLNFKYRIANINFGIINGPNNNFAVVEEATAKEMEMSFLDILPKDYSKMTYDNIRHIRMDREPLTHLEKLFGQFATMDGEILRFVLHSKIPIEKLIRFVLAERGYDKNHRWCGFSKSFKIWLNEN
;
A
#
# COMPACT_ATOMS: atom_id res chain seq x y z
N MET A 1 -15.91 14.20 -27.75
CA MET A 1 -14.64 13.92 -27.06
C MET A 1 -14.82 12.62 -26.29
N LYS A 2 -14.07 11.55 -26.60
CA LYS A 2 -14.08 10.34 -25.77
C LYS A 2 -13.26 10.66 -24.53
N ASN A 3 -13.92 10.94 -23.41
CA ASN A 3 -13.25 11.00 -22.11
C ASN A 3 -12.78 9.58 -21.79
N ASN A 4 -11.51 9.28 -22.09
CA ASN A 4 -10.87 8.06 -21.62
C ASN A 4 -10.62 8.23 -20.12
N PHE A 5 -11.63 7.92 -19.32
CA PHE A 5 -11.45 7.74 -17.89
C PHE A 5 -10.45 6.60 -17.71
N TYR A 6 -9.31 6.88 -17.06
CA TYR A 6 -8.31 5.87 -16.76
C TYR A 6 -8.85 5.05 -15.59
N LEU A 7 -9.55 3.96 -15.92
CA LEU A 7 -10.14 3.04 -14.94
C LEU A 7 -9.24 1.81 -14.86
N ASP A 8 -8.67 1.55 -13.69
CA ASP A 8 -7.95 0.30 -13.46
C ASP A 8 -8.98 -0.79 -13.11
N ILE A 9 -9.20 -1.73 -14.03
CA ILE A 9 -10.21 -2.78 -13.90
C ILE A 9 -9.58 -4.07 -13.39
N PHE A 10 -10.22 -4.67 -12.39
CA PHE A 10 -9.80 -5.90 -11.75
C PHE A 10 -10.96 -6.90 -11.67
N SER A 11 -10.69 -8.17 -11.97
CA SER A 11 -11.64 -9.26 -11.77
C SER A 11 -11.73 -9.71 -10.31
N SER A 12 -10.69 -9.45 -9.51
CA SER A 12 -10.64 -9.78 -8.08
C SER A 12 -10.88 -8.54 -7.23
N GLN A 13 -11.86 -8.64 -6.31
CA GLN A 13 -12.12 -7.60 -5.32
C GLN A 13 -10.90 -7.36 -4.42
N GLU A 14 -10.24 -8.43 -3.97
CA GLU A 14 -9.07 -8.36 -3.09
C GLU A 14 -7.92 -7.59 -3.76
N LYS A 15 -7.68 -7.85 -5.05
CA LYS A 15 -6.67 -7.13 -5.84
C LYS A 15 -7.01 -5.65 -6.02
N ALA A 16 -8.28 -5.33 -6.30
CA ALA A 16 -8.76 -3.96 -6.40
C ALA A 16 -8.57 -3.20 -5.07
N ILE A 17 -8.86 -3.85 -3.93
CA ILE A 17 -8.63 -3.31 -2.58
C ILE A 17 -7.14 -2.99 -2.38
N HIS A 18 -6.25 -3.93 -2.64
CA HIS A 18 -4.81 -3.72 -2.46
C HIS A 18 -4.26 -2.59 -3.34
N HIS A 19 -4.71 -2.53 -4.59
CA HIS A 19 -4.31 -1.46 -5.51
C HIS A 19 -4.84 -0.10 -5.05
N CYS A 20 -6.10 -0.03 -4.65
CA CYS A 20 -6.72 1.19 -4.14
C CYS A 20 -6.02 1.72 -2.88
N LEU A 21 -5.72 0.84 -1.90
CA LEU A 21 -4.94 1.21 -0.71
C LEU A 21 -3.57 1.77 -1.07
N TRP A 22 -2.90 1.17 -2.06
CA TRP A 22 -1.62 1.66 -2.54
C TRP A 22 -1.71 3.02 -3.23
N LEU A 23 -2.70 3.24 -4.09
CA LEU A 23 -2.89 4.54 -4.74
C LEU A 23 -3.19 5.64 -3.71
N ASN A 24 -4.06 5.37 -2.73
CA ASN A 24 -4.33 6.29 -1.63
C ASN A 24 -3.07 6.63 -0.83
N PHE A 25 -2.21 5.65 -0.54
CA PHE A 25 -0.91 5.92 0.09
C PHE A 25 0.03 6.72 -0.83
N LYS A 26 0.15 6.33 -2.10
CA LYS A 26 1.08 6.92 -3.07
C LYS A 26 0.75 8.39 -3.36
N TYR A 27 -0.53 8.72 -3.51
CA TYR A 27 -1.02 10.06 -3.84
C TYR A 27 -1.48 10.88 -2.63
N ARG A 28 -1.26 10.40 -1.39
CA ARG A 28 -1.62 11.10 -0.15
C ARG A 28 -1.14 12.56 -0.06
N ILE A 29 0.00 12.89 -0.66
CA ILE A 29 0.58 14.24 -0.63
C ILE A 29 -0.19 15.18 -1.57
N ALA A 30 -0.69 14.65 -2.68
CA ALA A 30 -1.52 15.39 -3.63
C ALA A 30 -2.99 15.46 -3.19
N ASN A 31 -3.35 14.81 -2.08
CA ASN A 31 -4.71 14.73 -1.57
C ASN A 31 -5.72 14.20 -2.62
N ILE A 32 -5.26 13.26 -3.44
CA ILE A 32 -6.09 12.56 -4.43
C ILE A 32 -6.57 11.26 -3.76
N ASN A 33 -7.89 11.12 -3.68
CA ASN A 33 -8.54 9.95 -3.13
C ASN A 33 -8.96 9.02 -4.27
N PHE A 34 -8.70 7.73 -4.07
CA PHE A 34 -9.14 6.65 -4.91
C PHE A 34 -10.15 5.80 -4.16
N GLY A 35 -11.12 5.27 -4.89
CA GLY A 35 -12.09 4.32 -4.38
C GLY A 35 -12.40 3.25 -5.40
N ILE A 36 -13.25 2.30 -5.00
CA ILE A 36 -13.66 1.19 -5.83
C ILE A 36 -15.12 1.38 -6.19
N ILE A 37 -15.45 1.22 -7.47
CA ILE A 37 -16.82 1.21 -7.98
C ILE A 37 -17.10 -0.13 -8.69
N ASN A 38 -18.38 -0.44 -8.90
CA ASN A 38 -18.77 -1.55 -9.75
C ASN A 38 -18.37 -1.23 -11.21
N GLY A 39 -17.48 -2.04 -11.77
CA GLY A 39 -17.09 -1.96 -13.17
C GLY A 39 -18.05 -2.72 -14.09
N PRO A 40 -17.88 -2.59 -15.41
CA PRO A 40 -18.64 -3.39 -16.37
C PRO A 40 -18.30 -4.89 -16.22
N ASN A 41 -19.29 -5.75 -16.52
CA ASN A 41 -19.17 -7.22 -16.48
C ASN A 41 -18.83 -7.80 -15.09
N ASN A 42 -19.42 -7.28 -14.01
CA ASN A 42 -19.17 -7.73 -12.62
C ASN A 42 -17.70 -7.65 -12.17
N ASN A 43 -16.93 -6.75 -12.77
CA ASN A 43 -15.57 -6.45 -12.31
C ASN A 43 -15.57 -5.29 -11.31
N PHE A 44 -14.41 -5.03 -10.72
CA PHE A 44 -14.15 -3.90 -9.83
C PHE A 44 -13.29 -2.88 -10.55
N ALA A 45 -13.66 -1.61 -10.50
CA ALA A 45 -12.84 -0.52 -11.06
C ALA A 45 -12.30 0.35 -9.92
N VAL A 46 -11.00 0.58 -9.91
CA VAL A 46 -10.34 1.55 -9.02
C VAL A 46 -10.25 2.88 -9.75
N VAL A 47 -10.79 3.94 -9.14
CA VAL A 47 -10.99 5.24 -9.80
C VAL A 47 -10.74 6.39 -8.84
N GLU A 48 -10.36 7.54 -9.38
CA GLU A 48 -10.27 8.79 -8.61
C GLU A 48 -11.66 9.30 -8.20
N GLU A 49 -11.74 9.97 -7.05
CA GLU A 49 -12.98 10.55 -6.53
C GLU A 49 -13.61 11.57 -7.48
N ALA A 50 -12.78 12.38 -8.17
CA ALA A 50 -13.27 13.33 -9.17
C ALA A 50 -13.98 12.60 -10.34
N THR A 51 -13.37 11.53 -10.85
CA THR A 51 -13.94 10.70 -11.92
C THR A 51 -15.22 10.00 -11.46
N ALA A 52 -15.25 9.45 -10.24
CA ALA A 52 -16.46 8.81 -9.72
C ALA A 52 -17.63 9.81 -9.61
N LYS A 53 -17.37 11.05 -9.19
CA LYS A 53 -18.37 12.13 -9.16
C LYS A 53 -18.86 12.50 -10.55
N GLU A 54 -17.97 12.61 -11.53
CA GLU A 54 -18.35 12.86 -12.93
C GLU A 54 -19.20 11.72 -13.52
N MET A 55 -18.98 10.49 -13.07
CA MET A 55 -19.75 9.31 -13.47
C MET A 55 -21.04 9.12 -12.64
N GLU A 56 -21.31 9.99 -11.66
CA GLU A 56 -22.42 9.87 -10.69
C GLU A 56 -22.42 8.53 -9.93
N MET A 57 -21.23 7.98 -9.68
CA MET A 57 -21.05 6.70 -8.97
C MET A 57 -20.50 6.93 -7.58
N SER A 58 -21.01 6.15 -6.61
CA SER A 58 -20.49 6.13 -5.24
C SER A 58 -19.49 5.00 -5.04
N PHE A 59 -18.49 5.24 -4.20
CA PHE A 59 -17.55 4.19 -3.79
C PHE A 59 -18.24 3.09 -3.00
N LEU A 60 -17.77 1.87 -3.20
CA LEU A 60 -18.11 0.71 -2.39
C LEU A 60 -17.46 0.83 -1.01
N ASP A 61 -18.22 0.56 0.05
CA ASP A 61 -17.73 0.53 1.44
C ASP A 61 -17.07 -0.81 1.78
N ILE A 62 -15.97 -1.10 1.09
CA ILE A 62 -15.23 -2.38 1.19
C ILE A 62 -13.75 -2.20 1.51
N LEU A 63 -13.27 -0.96 1.59
CA LEU A 63 -11.86 -0.68 1.88
C LEU A 63 -11.58 -0.89 3.37
N PRO A 64 -10.59 -1.73 3.73
CA PRO A 64 -10.17 -1.83 5.12
C PRO A 64 -9.40 -0.56 5.51
N LYS A 65 -9.35 -0.27 6.81
CA LYS A 65 -8.58 0.87 7.35
C LYS A 65 -7.09 0.75 7.04
N ASP A 66 -6.53 -0.45 7.19
CA ASP A 66 -5.12 -0.76 7.02
C ASP A 66 -4.92 -2.29 6.95
N TYR A 67 -3.67 -2.73 6.88
CA TYR A 67 -3.28 -4.14 6.80
C TYR A 67 -3.17 -4.86 8.16
N SER A 68 -3.55 -4.23 9.28
CA SER A 68 -3.37 -4.81 10.63
C SER A 68 -4.13 -6.12 10.85
N LYS A 69 -5.19 -6.37 10.07
CA LYS A 69 -6.01 -7.59 10.13
C LYS A 69 -5.69 -8.60 9.02
N MET A 70 -4.58 -8.42 8.29
CA MET A 70 -4.18 -9.35 7.22
C MET A 70 -3.91 -10.76 7.79
N THR A 71 -4.58 -11.76 7.23
CA THR A 71 -4.42 -13.17 7.63
C THR A 71 -3.39 -13.90 6.75
N TYR A 72 -2.95 -15.09 7.18
CA TYR A 72 -2.08 -15.93 6.35
C TYR A 72 -2.75 -16.37 5.04
N ASP A 73 -4.06 -16.55 5.01
CA ASP A 73 -4.79 -16.87 3.78
C ASP A 73 -4.80 -15.68 2.81
N ASN A 74 -4.94 -14.45 3.31
CA ASN A 74 -4.76 -13.25 2.48
C ASN A 74 -3.36 -13.19 1.88
N ILE A 75 -2.32 -13.44 2.69
CA ILE A 75 -0.93 -13.46 2.21
C ILE A 75 -0.77 -14.53 1.13
N ARG A 76 -1.34 -15.72 1.34
CA ARG A 76 -1.32 -16.81 0.36
C ARG A 76 -1.96 -16.40 -0.96
N HIS A 77 -3.15 -15.78 -0.92
CA HIS A 77 -3.84 -15.31 -2.12
C HIS A 77 -3.01 -14.28 -2.90
N ILE A 78 -2.45 -13.29 -2.21
CA ILE A 78 -1.57 -12.28 -2.84
C ILE A 78 -0.37 -12.96 -3.52
N ARG A 79 0.23 -13.97 -2.87
CA ARG A 79 1.40 -14.69 -3.39
C ARG A 79 1.09 -15.63 -4.54
N MET A 80 -0.16 -16.06 -4.69
CA MET A 80 -0.64 -16.91 -5.79
C MET A 80 -1.15 -16.12 -6.99
N ASP A 81 -1.23 -14.79 -6.89
CA ASP A 81 -1.59 -13.93 -8.02
C ASP A 81 -0.56 -14.08 -9.15
N ARG A 82 -1.04 -14.35 -10.37
CA ARG A 82 -0.20 -14.51 -11.56
C ARG A 82 0.43 -13.20 -12.01
N GLU A 83 -0.21 -12.07 -11.68
CA GLU A 83 0.21 -10.72 -12.04
C GLU A 83 0.22 -9.85 -10.78
N PRO A 84 1.18 -10.08 -9.86
CA PRO A 84 1.18 -9.44 -8.56
C PRO A 84 1.32 -7.91 -8.66
N LEU A 85 0.68 -7.19 -7.75
CA LEU A 85 0.85 -5.74 -7.66
C LEU A 85 2.30 -5.41 -7.28
N THR A 86 2.98 -4.58 -8.08
CA THR A 86 4.43 -4.34 -7.98
C THR A 86 4.91 -3.93 -6.58
N HIS A 87 4.10 -3.19 -5.82
CA HIS A 87 4.48 -2.76 -4.46
C HIS A 87 4.48 -3.93 -3.46
N LEU A 88 3.50 -4.84 -3.56
CA LEU A 88 3.45 -6.06 -2.74
C LEU A 88 4.51 -7.06 -3.18
N GLU A 89 4.71 -7.22 -4.49
CA GLU A 89 5.77 -8.07 -5.03
C GLU A 89 7.14 -7.65 -4.49
N LYS A 90 7.47 -6.36 -4.53
CA LYS A 90 8.70 -5.82 -3.96
C LYS A 90 8.79 -6.07 -2.46
N LEU A 91 7.71 -5.84 -1.71
CA LEU A 91 7.67 -6.06 -0.26
C LEU A 91 7.96 -7.52 0.08
N PHE A 92 7.24 -8.47 -0.53
CA PHE A 92 7.46 -9.90 -0.29
C PHE A 92 8.81 -10.37 -0.81
N GLY A 93 9.30 -9.80 -1.91
CA GLY A 93 10.63 -10.08 -2.46
C GLY A 93 11.74 -9.82 -1.44
N GLN A 94 11.67 -8.72 -0.68
CA GLN A 94 12.66 -8.42 0.36
C GLN A 94 12.76 -9.51 1.43
N PHE A 95 11.62 -10.08 1.85
CA PHE A 95 11.60 -11.15 2.84
C PHE A 95 11.96 -12.51 2.22
N ALA A 96 11.58 -12.77 0.98
CA ALA A 96 11.83 -14.03 0.30
C ALA A 96 13.32 -14.28 0.02
N THR A 97 14.11 -13.21 -0.16
CA THR A 97 15.56 -13.31 -0.38
C THR A 97 16.37 -13.26 0.93
N MET A 98 15.72 -13.04 2.08
CA MET A 98 16.39 -13.03 3.38
C MET A 98 16.70 -14.45 3.83
N ASP A 99 17.86 -14.64 4.47
CA ASP A 99 18.25 -15.93 5.02
C ASP A 99 17.22 -16.44 6.05
N GLY A 100 16.91 -17.73 5.99
CA GLY A 100 15.91 -18.35 6.86
C GLY A 100 16.29 -18.34 8.35
N GLU A 101 17.57 -18.45 8.69
CA GLU A 101 18.05 -18.29 10.08
C GLU A 101 17.87 -16.85 10.57
N ILE A 102 18.09 -15.86 9.70
CA ILE A 102 17.83 -14.45 10.06
C ILE A 102 16.34 -14.24 10.33
N LEU A 103 15.45 -14.79 9.48
CA LEU A 103 14.01 -14.71 9.71
C LEU A 103 13.59 -15.39 11.03
N ARG A 104 14.14 -16.57 11.32
CA ARG A 104 13.92 -17.26 12.61
C ARG A 104 14.42 -16.43 13.79
N PHE A 105 15.59 -15.82 13.66
CA PHE A 105 16.18 -14.97 14.69
C PHE A 105 15.35 -13.70 14.95
N VAL A 106 14.83 -13.06 13.90
CA VAL A 106 13.91 -11.91 14.02
C VAL A 106 12.70 -12.26 14.88
N LEU A 107 12.09 -13.42 14.62
CA LEU A 107 10.92 -13.89 15.38
C LEU A 107 11.30 -14.29 16.81
N HIS A 108 12.34 -15.11 16.98
CA HIS A 108 12.78 -15.63 18.27
C HIS A 108 13.15 -14.50 19.24
N SER A 109 13.95 -13.55 18.77
CA SER A 109 14.45 -12.44 19.57
C SER A 109 13.47 -11.27 19.69
N LYS A 110 12.28 -11.38 19.07
CA LYS A 110 11.25 -10.33 19.03
C LYS A 110 11.82 -8.99 18.55
N ILE A 111 12.62 -9.02 17.49
CA ILE A 111 13.28 -7.82 16.97
C ILE A 111 12.21 -6.79 16.57
N PRO A 112 12.28 -5.54 17.06
CA PRO A 112 11.28 -4.53 16.78
C PRO A 112 11.44 -3.97 15.35
N ILE A 113 10.88 -4.68 14.36
CA ILE A 113 11.00 -4.35 12.92
C ILE A 113 10.56 -2.91 12.63
N GLU A 114 9.50 -2.43 13.30
CA GLU A 114 9.07 -1.03 13.13
C GLU A 114 10.17 -0.02 13.51
N LYS A 115 10.88 -0.25 14.63
CA LYS A 115 11.98 0.63 15.05
C LYS A 115 13.12 0.61 14.04
N LEU A 116 13.45 -0.56 13.48
CA LEU A 116 14.46 -0.68 12.42
C LEU A 116 14.04 0.09 11.16
N ILE A 117 12.78 -0.03 10.73
CA ILE A 117 12.25 0.71 9.58
C ILE A 117 12.33 2.22 9.83
N ARG A 118 11.89 2.69 11.00
CA ARG A 118 11.96 4.12 11.39
C ARG A 118 13.40 4.64 11.38
N PHE A 119 14.34 3.84 11.86
CA PHE A 119 15.77 4.20 11.84
C PHE A 119 16.31 4.32 10.42
N VAL A 120 16.03 3.35 9.55
CA VAL A 120 16.43 3.42 8.13
C VAL A 120 15.78 4.62 7.42
N LEU A 121 14.54 4.97 7.76
CA LEU A 121 13.89 6.17 7.23
C LEU A 121 14.57 7.45 7.73
N ALA A 122 14.98 7.49 9.01
CA ALA A 122 15.72 8.59 9.60
C ALA A 122 17.05 8.84 8.87
N GLU A 123 17.83 7.79 8.66
CA GLU A 123 19.13 7.82 7.96
C GLU A 123 19.04 8.30 6.52
N ARG A 124 17.87 8.17 5.88
CA ARG A 124 17.66 8.66 4.51
C ARG A 124 17.45 10.17 4.45
N GLY A 125 17.20 10.88 5.55
CA GLY A 125 17.11 12.35 5.56
C GLY A 125 15.78 12.94 5.06
N TYR A 126 14.73 12.13 4.87
CA TYR A 126 13.42 12.56 4.38
C TYR A 126 12.36 12.57 5.49
N ASP A 127 11.34 13.42 5.37
CA ASP A 127 10.18 13.41 6.26
C ASP A 127 9.12 12.34 5.89
N LYS A 128 7.99 12.31 6.63
CA LYS A 128 6.84 11.41 6.39
C LYS A 128 6.20 11.53 4.99
N ASN A 129 6.45 12.64 4.31
CA ASN A 129 5.96 12.96 2.97
C ASN A 129 7.07 12.81 1.92
N HIS A 130 8.17 12.11 2.25
CA HIS A 130 9.30 11.90 1.35
C HIS A 130 9.91 13.21 0.83
N ARG A 131 9.84 14.29 1.61
CA ARG A 131 10.52 15.56 1.30
C ARG A 131 11.84 15.61 2.03
N TRP A 132 12.93 15.91 1.30
CA TRP A 132 14.25 16.04 1.89
C TRP A 132 14.24 17.14 2.96
N CYS A 133 14.71 16.81 4.16
CA CYS A 133 14.67 17.73 5.30
C CYS A 133 15.97 17.75 6.11
N GLY A 134 16.98 16.97 5.70
CA GLY A 134 18.26 16.81 6.37
C GLY A 134 18.20 15.83 7.55
N PHE A 135 19.35 15.28 7.93
CA PHE A 135 19.44 14.21 8.93
C PHE A 135 18.90 14.63 10.31
N SER A 136 19.31 15.78 10.84
CA SER A 136 18.89 16.23 12.18
C SER A 136 17.36 16.35 12.33
N LYS A 137 16.67 16.81 11.28
CA LYS A 137 15.21 16.93 11.28
C LYS A 137 14.55 15.57 11.03
N SER A 138 15.07 14.78 10.10
CA SER A 138 14.61 13.42 9.82
C SER A 138 14.64 12.54 11.07
N PHE A 139 15.73 12.56 11.83
CA PHE A 139 15.86 11.81 13.10
C PHE A 139 14.79 12.21 14.12
N LYS A 140 14.50 13.51 14.28
CA LYS A 140 13.40 13.98 15.15
C LYS A 140 12.03 13.50 14.67
N ILE A 141 11.80 13.41 13.36
CA ILE A 141 10.50 12.99 12.82
C ILE A 141 10.28 11.49 13.07
N TRP A 142 11.30 10.67 12.87
CA TRP A 142 11.15 9.22 12.85
C TRP A 142 11.45 8.52 14.18
N LEU A 143 12.33 9.10 15.00
CA LEU A 143 12.85 8.48 16.23
C LEU A 143 12.30 9.07 17.52
N ASN A 144 11.39 10.06 17.44
CA ASN A 144 10.67 10.48 18.63
C ASN A 144 9.89 9.28 19.18
N GLU A 145 10.14 8.94 20.44
CA GLU A 145 9.41 7.92 21.17
C GLU A 145 7.96 8.39 21.34
N ASN A 146 7.05 7.79 20.57
CA ASN A 146 5.62 7.81 20.87
C ASN A 146 5.30 6.61 21.76
#